data_AF-A0A0M6Z4Y2-F1
#
_entry.id   AF-A0A0M6Z4Y2-F1
#
_cell.length_a   1.000
_cell.length_b   1.000
_cell.length_c   1.000
_cell.angle_alpha   90.00
_cell.angle_beta   90.00
_cell.angle_gamma   90.00
#
_symmetry.space_group_name_H-M   'P 1'
#
loop_
_entity.id
_entity.type
_entity.pdbx_description
1 polymer ?
#
loop_
_entity_poly.entity_id
_entity_poly.type
_entity_poly.pdbx_seq_one_letter_code
_entity_poly.pdbx_strand_id
1 'polypeptide(L)' 'MNGKFGGAGSLFGGLKQSGNGCDGGISELEEYLEVKAVRDWG' A
#
# COMPACT_ATOMS: atom_id res chain seq x y z
N MET A 1 -5.62 12.75 -13.79
CA MET A 1 -5.22 14.18 -13.96
C MET A 1 -5.99 14.78 -15.14
N ASN A 2 -6.54 16.00 -14.99
CA ASN A 2 -7.60 16.56 -15.85
C ASN A 2 -8.87 15.68 -15.87
N GLY A 3 -9.43 15.40 -14.68
CA GLY A 3 -10.63 14.57 -14.54
C GLY A 3 -10.42 13.05 -14.67
N LYS A 4 -9.22 12.60 -15.08
CA LYS A 4 -8.91 11.15 -15.10
C LYS A 4 -8.71 10.61 -13.68
N PHE A 5 -9.46 9.57 -13.35
CA PHE A 5 -9.31 8.77 -12.13
C PHE A 5 -8.02 7.94 -12.15
N GLY A 6 -7.59 7.48 -10.97
CA GLY A 6 -6.55 6.47 -10.86
C GLY A 6 -6.97 5.17 -11.54
N GLY A 7 -6.00 4.40 -12.04
CA GLY A 7 -6.26 3.06 -12.58
C GLY A 7 -6.63 2.06 -11.47
N ALA A 8 -7.15 0.89 -11.85
CA ALA A 8 -7.37 -0.20 -10.90
C ALA A 8 -6.05 -0.59 -10.20
N GLY A 9 -6.09 -0.73 -8.88
CA GLY A 9 -4.89 -0.99 -8.07
C GLY A 9 -3.99 0.23 -7.83
N SER A 10 -4.44 1.43 -8.22
CA SER A 10 -3.77 2.67 -7.82
C SER A 10 -3.86 2.85 -6.31
N LEU A 11 -2.72 3.20 -5.71
CA LEU A 11 -2.61 3.59 -4.31
C LEU A 11 -3.55 4.75 -3.97
N PHE A 12 -4.25 4.63 -2.85
CA PHE A 12 -5.10 5.66 -2.27
C PHE A 12 -4.84 5.77 -0.77
N GLY A 13 -4.47 6.94 -0.27
CA GLY A 13 -4.08 7.08 1.13
C GLY A 13 -4.05 8.52 1.60
N GLY A 14 -4.20 8.69 2.91
CA GLY A 14 -4.15 9.99 3.57
C GLY A 14 -2.72 10.51 3.77
N LEU A 15 -2.58 11.82 3.92
CA LEU A 15 -1.35 12.46 4.39
C LEU A 15 -1.67 13.31 5.62
N LYS A 16 -0.75 13.35 6.59
CA LYS A 16 -0.86 14.14 7.83
C LYS A 16 -2.05 13.68 8.70
N GLN A 17 -2.99 14.58 8.98
CA GLN A 17 -4.12 14.31 9.87
C GLN A 17 -5.25 13.52 9.21
N SER A 18 -5.22 13.32 7.88
CA SER A 18 -6.23 12.49 7.20
C SER A 18 -6.00 10.98 7.39
N GLY A 19 -5.02 10.59 8.22
CA GLY A 19 -4.68 9.20 8.50
C GLY A 19 -3.38 8.76 7.83
N ASN A 20 -2.97 7.55 8.17
CA ASN A 20 -1.76 6.89 7.68
C ASN A 20 -2.18 5.55 7.06
N GLY A 21 -1.61 5.22 5.91
CA GLY A 21 -1.85 3.97 5.20
C GLY A 21 -2.23 4.15 3.73
N CYS A 22 -2.29 3.05 2.98
CA CYS A 22 -2.62 3.02 1.56
C CYS A 22 -3.52 1.84 1.20
N ASP A 23 -4.71 2.16 0.68
CA ASP A 23 -5.66 1.22 0.11
C ASP A 23 -5.44 1.11 -1.41
N GLY A 24 -5.62 -0.08 -1.96
CA GLY A 24 -5.50 -0.39 -3.38
C GLY A 24 -4.16 -1.01 -3.78
N GLY A 25 -4.25 -2.12 -4.51
CA GLY A 25 -3.09 -2.78 -5.12
C GLY A 25 -2.27 -3.60 -4.12
N ILE A 26 -1.00 -3.85 -4.45
CA ILE A 26 -0.12 -4.72 -3.64
C ILE A 26 0.21 -4.06 -2.29
N SER A 27 0.33 -2.74 -2.24
CA SER A 27 0.72 -2.03 -1.02
C SER A 27 -0.33 -2.10 0.08
N GLU A 28 -1.62 -2.29 -0.24
CA GLU A 28 -2.65 -2.57 0.77
C GLU A 28 -2.44 -3.96 1.41
N LEU A 29 -2.11 -4.97 0.60
CA LEU A 29 -1.84 -6.32 1.12
C LEU A 29 -0.62 -6.33 2.04
N GLU A 30 0.38 -5.49 1.76
CA GLU A 30 1.56 -5.33 2.61
C GLU A 30 1.23 -4.74 3.99
N GLU A 31 0.13 -3.99 4.16
CA GLU A 31 -0.29 -3.50 5.50
C GLU A 31 -0.78 -4.64 6.41
N TYR A 32 -1.24 -5.75 5.83
CA TYR A 32 -1.72 -6.91 6.57
C TYR A 32 -0.67 -8.01 6.76
N LEU A 33 0.50 -7.87 6.16
CA LEU A 33 1.58 -8.85 6.22
C LEU A 33 2.72 -8.35 7.09
N GLU A 34 3.08 -9.12 8.11
CA GLU A 34 4.28 -8.85 8.89
C GLU A 34 5.54 -9.31 8.15
N VAL A 35 6.60 -8.49 8.18
CA VAL A 35 7.88 -8.83 7.58
C VAL A 35 8.64 -9.82 8.46
N LYS A 36 8.95 -11.00 7.92
CA LYS A 36 9.84 -11.98 8.54
C LYS A 36 11.12 -12.13 7.73
N ALA A 37 12.25 -11.69 8.29
CA ALA A 37 13.57 -11.91 7.70
C ALA A 37 14.19 -13.21 8.23
N VAL A 38 14.49 -14.16 7.34
CA VAL A 38 15.17 -15.42 7.70
C VAL A 38 16.59 -15.41 7.11
N ARG A 39 17.57 -15.80 7.93
CA ARG A 39 18.97 -16.01 7.52
C ARG A 39 19.24 -17.50 7.45
N ASP A 40 20.15 -17.91 6.56
CA ASP A 40 20.54 -19.31 6.33
C ASP A 40 19.36 -20.25 6.01
N TRP A 41 18.57 -19.86 5.01
CA TRP A 41 17.52 -20.70 4.42
C TRP A 41 18.15 -21.63 3.38
N GLY A 42 18.57 -22.82 3.82
CA GLY A 42 19.18 -23.88 3.02
C GLY A 42 18.97 -25.25 3.65
#